data_AF-X0UTD1-F1
#
_entry.id   AF-X0UTD1-F1
#
_cell.length_a   1.000
_cell.length_b   1.000
_cell.length_c   1.000
_cell.angle_alpha   90.00
_cell.angle_beta   90.00
_cell.angle_gamma   90.00
#
_symmetry.space_group_name_H-M   'P 1'
#
loop_
_entity.id
_entity.type
_entity.pdbx_description
1 polymer ?
#
loop_
_entity_poly.entity_id
_entity_poly.type
_entity_poly.pdbx_seq_one_letter_code
_entity_poly.pdbx_strand_id
1 'polypeptide(L)'
;SDYHTLSNYNQLKYFLEVAHSMEEICPNAWLLQTANPVFEGATLISRYSDIKVIGFCHGHYGVEIVAKSLGLDIREVNWQVAGFNHNIWLTRFLCKDKDAYPLIDQWIEEEAKKWEPKDPFDDQMSPAAIDMYKFYGRMPIGDSIRNGSWKYHYNLGAKKKWYGEPWGGVDSDLGWAWYQENHLK
;
A
#
# COMPACT_ATOMS: atom_id res chain seq x y z
N SER A 1 9.00 -9.45 5.64
CA SER A 1 7.84 -10.11 5.00
C SER A 1 6.75 -10.29 6.04
N ASP A 2 5.51 -9.93 5.72
CA ASP A 2 4.30 -10.22 6.51
C ASP A 2 4.09 -11.74 6.71
N TYR A 3 4.75 -12.53 5.86
CA TYR A 3 4.73 -13.97 5.84
C TYR A 3 6.16 -14.52 5.97
N HIS A 4 6.54 -14.99 7.16
CA HIS A 4 7.82 -15.71 7.34
C HIS A 4 7.76 -17.13 6.74
N THR A 5 6.55 -17.68 6.61
CA THR A 5 6.21 -18.91 5.87
C THR A 5 4.99 -18.62 5.00
N LEU A 6 4.68 -19.46 4.01
CA LEU A 6 3.53 -19.27 3.09
C LEU A 6 2.21 -18.90 3.80
N SER A 7 1.97 -19.42 5.01
CA SER A 7 0.77 -19.12 5.80
C SER A 7 1.00 -18.22 7.00
N ASN A 8 2.23 -18.09 7.50
CA ASN A 8 2.51 -17.53 8.83
C ASN A 8 1.51 -18.05 9.89
N TYR A 9 1.32 -19.38 9.92
CA TYR A 9 0.24 -20.05 10.67
C TYR A 9 0.06 -19.54 12.11
N ASN A 10 1.17 -19.38 12.85
CA ASN A 10 1.11 -18.93 14.23
C ASN A 10 0.50 -17.54 14.38
N GLN A 11 0.74 -16.63 13.43
CA GLN A 11 0.16 -15.29 13.41
C GLN A 11 -1.36 -15.35 13.21
N LEU A 12 -1.81 -16.11 12.21
CA LEU A 12 -3.25 -16.27 11.92
C LEU A 12 -3.98 -16.98 13.06
N LYS A 13 -3.34 -17.99 13.66
CA LYS A 13 -3.84 -18.66 14.86
C LYS A 13 -3.99 -17.67 16.01
N TYR A 14 -2.98 -16.81 16.23
CA TYR A 14 -3.01 -15.83 17.30
C TYR A 14 -4.14 -14.80 17.14
N PHE A 15 -4.43 -14.35 15.92
CA PHE A 15 -5.57 -13.47 15.66
C PHE A 15 -6.91 -14.10 16.10
N LEU A 16 -7.13 -15.38 15.81
CA LEU A 16 -8.32 -16.10 16.27
C LEU A 16 -8.34 -16.35 17.78
N GLU A 17 -7.19 -16.68 18.38
CA GLU A 17 -7.10 -16.86 19.83
C GLU A 17 -7.46 -15.57 20.58
N VAL A 18 -7.01 -14.42 20.09
CA VAL A 18 -7.40 -13.11 20.63
C VAL A 18 -8.90 -12.88 20.45
N ALA A 19 -9.46 -13.13 19.26
CA ALA A 19 -10.88 -12.94 19.00
C ALA A 19 -11.76 -13.82 19.91
N HIS A 20 -11.49 -15.13 20.01
CA HIS A 20 -12.24 -16.02 20.90
C HIS A 20 -12.08 -15.65 22.38
N SER A 21 -10.88 -15.18 22.80
CA SER A 21 -10.70 -14.68 24.17
C SER A 21 -11.57 -13.43 24.43
N MET A 22 -11.73 -12.56 23.43
CA MET A 22 -12.60 -11.39 23.53
C MET A 22 -14.08 -11.77 23.59
N GLU A 23 -14.52 -12.85 22.95
CA GLU A 23 -15.91 -13.34 23.03
C GLU A 23 -16.29 -13.67 24.48
N GLU A 24 -15.36 -14.27 25.23
CA GLU A 24 -15.57 -14.64 26.63
C GLU A 24 -15.42 -13.44 27.58
N ILE A 25 -14.40 -12.60 27.36
CA ILE A 25 -14.00 -11.56 28.32
C ILE A 25 -14.71 -10.23 28.07
N CYS A 26 -14.86 -9.83 26.81
CA CYS A 26 -15.35 -8.51 26.42
C CYS A 26 -16.12 -8.51 25.09
N PRO A 27 -17.23 -9.27 24.97
CA PRO A 27 -17.92 -9.53 23.69
C PRO A 27 -18.41 -8.28 22.94
N ASN A 28 -18.57 -7.16 23.65
CA ASN A 28 -19.03 -5.90 23.07
C ASN A 28 -17.90 -4.96 22.61
N ALA A 29 -16.63 -5.33 22.81
CA ALA A 29 -15.48 -4.54 22.36
C ALA A 29 -15.31 -4.59 20.83
N TRP A 30 -14.51 -3.65 20.32
CA TRP A 30 -14.03 -3.68 18.94
C TRP A 30 -12.58 -4.17 18.93
N LEU A 31 -12.28 -5.13 18.05
CA LEU A 31 -10.90 -5.53 17.74
C LEU A 31 -10.37 -4.66 16.59
N LEU A 32 -9.35 -3.87 16.87
CA LEU A 32 -8.70 -3.01 15.88
C LEU A 32 -7.46 -3.74 15.32
N GLN A 33 -7.61 -4.39 14.17
CA GLN A 33 -6.56 -5.20 13.56
C GLN A 33 -5.57 -4.32 12.79
N THR A 34 -4.37 -4.14 13.34
CA THR A 34 -3.28 -3.36 12.72
C THR A 34 -2.10 -4.23 12.28
N ALA A 35 -1.92 -5.40 12.90
CA ALA A 35 -0.83 -6.30 12.55
C ALA A 35 -1.10 -7.00 11.21
N ASN A 36 -0.07 -7.12 10.38
CA ASN A 36 -0.18 -7.87 9.14
C ASN A 36 -0.27 -9.39 9.38
N PRO A 37 -0.91 -10.13 8.46
CA PRO A 37 -1.62 -9.64 7.28
C PRO A 37 -3.03 -9.09 7.62
N VAL A 38 -3.26 -7.78 7.39
CA VAL A 38 -4.54 -7.14 7.79
C VAL A 38 -5.70 -7.67 6.97
N PHE A 39 -5.52 -7.90 5.67
CA PHE A 39 -6.59 -8.41 4.81
C PHE A 39 -7.05 -9.81 5.26
N GLU A 40 -6.14 -10.79 5.29
CA GLU A 40 -6.43 -12.15 5.70
C GLU A 40 -6.87 -12.21 7.16
N GLY A 41 -6.21 -11.48 8.07
CA GLY A 41 -6.52 -11.48 9.49
C GLY A 41 -7.92 -10.94 9.80
N ALA A 42 -8.29 -9.77 9.26
CA ALA A 42 -9.63 -9.23 9.46
C ALA A 42 -10.71 -10.10 8.78
N THR A 43 -10.40 -10.67 7.62
CA THR A 43 -11.31 -11.63 6.94
C THR A 43 -11.50 -12.90 7.74
N LEU A 44 -10.43 -13.42 8.36
CA LEU A 44 -10.46 -14.62 9.18
C LEU A 44 -11.30 -14.38 10.44
N ILE A 45 -11.04 -13.32 11.19
CA ILE A 45 -11.78 -13.00 12.41
C ILE A 45 -13.27 -12.79 12.09
N SER A 46 -13.60 -11.96 11.10
CA SER A 46 -15.01 -11.65 10.76
C SER A 46 -15.83 -12.84 10.27
N ARG A 47 -15.19 -13.93 9.82
CA ARG A 47 -15.88 -15.14 9.35
C ARG A 47 -16.00 -16.22 10.42
N TYR A 48 -15.13 -16.21 11.43
CA TYR A 48 -14.99 -17.30 12.40
C TYR A 48 -15.16 -16.86 13.85
N SER A 49 -15.50 -15.60 14.09
CA SER A 49 -15.80 -15.04 15.42
C SER A 49 -16.94 -14.04 15.34
N ASP A 50 -17.70 -13.91 16.42
CA ASP A 50 -18.78 -12.92 16.59
C ASP A 50 -18.26 -11.53 17.00
N ILE A 51 -16.95 -11.37 17.20
CA ILE A 51 -16.33 -10.10 17.58
C ILE A 51 -16.39 -9.08 16.44
N LYS A 52 -16.76 -7.85 16.80
CA LYS A 52 -16.67 -6.69 15.91
C LYS A 52 -15.20 -6.40 15.62
N VAL A 53 -14.79 -6.57 14.36
CA VAL A 53 -13.42 -6.31 13.91
C VAL A 53 -13.38 -5.23 12.84
N ILE A 54 -12.36 -4.38 12.89
CA ILE A 54 -12.02 -3.44 11.82
C ILE A 54 -10.50 -3.44 11.59
N GLY A 55 -10.08 -3.54 10.33
CA GLY A 55 -8.67 -3.47 9.95
C GLY A 55 -8.24 -2.04 9.63
N PHE A 56 -7.08 -1.62 10.13
CA PHE A 56 -6.50 -0.30 9.84
C PHE A 56 -5.15 -0.41 9.15
N CYS A 57 -4.94 0.45 8.15
CA CYS A 57 -3.69 0.60 7.43
C CYS A 57 -3.56 2.04 6.92
N HIS A 58 -2.32 2.52 6.78
CA HIS A 58 -1.98 3.89 6.40
C HIS A 58 -1.71 4.05 4.88
N GLY A 59 -1.74 2.98 4.07
CA GLY A 59 -1.37 3.04 2.65
C GLY A 59 -2.14 4.08 1.82
N HIS A 60 -3.35 4.49 2.23
CA HIS A 60 -4.14 5.52 1.55
C HIS A 60 -3.50 6.92 1.57
N TYR A 61 -2.55 7.19 2.46
CA TYR A 61 -1.78 8.45 2.47
C TYR A 61 -0.97 8.67 1.18
N GLY A 62 -0.77 7.65 0.34
CA GLY A 62 -0.20 7.80 -0.99
C GLY A 62 -0.92 8.83 -1.88
N VAL A 63 -2.21 9.10 -1.64
CA VAL A 63 -2.95 10.17 -2.35
C VAL A 63 -2.35 11.55 -2.07
N GLU A 64 -1.82 11.79 -0.87
CA GLU A 64 -1.16 13.07 -0.54
C GLU A 64 0.13 13.24 -1.34
N ILE A 65 0.86 12.16 -1.59
CA ILE A 65 2.08 12.18 -2.42
C ILE A 65 1.71 12.47 -3.88
N VAL A 66 0.62 11.89 -4.39
CA VAL A 66 0.11 12.20 -5.74
C VAL A 66 -0.26 13.67 -5.82
N ALA A 67 -1.10 14.19 -4.91
CA ALA A 67 -1.51 15.58 -4.90
C ALA A 67 -0.30 16.54 -4.83
N LYS A 68 0.65 16.26 -3.94
CA LYS A 68 1.89 17.04 -3.80
C LYS A 68 2.74 17.04 -5.07
N SER A 69 2.88 15.89 -5.73
CA SER A 69 3.64 15.76 -6.98
C SER A 69 3.04 16.57 -8.13
N LEU A 70 1.72 16.78 -8.08
CA LEU A 70 0.97 17.58 -9.06
C LEU A 70 0.82 19.05 -8.65
N GLY A 71 1.41 19.47 -7.53
CA GLY A 71 1.28 20.84 -7.01
C GLY A 71 -0.13 21.18 -6.51
N LEU A 72 -0.94 20.18 -6.17
CA LEU A 72 -2.31 20.36 -5.67
C LEU A 72 -2.32 20.47 -4.14
N ASP A 73 -3.19 21.34 -3.63
CA ASP A 73 -3.57 21.32 -2.22
C ASP A 73 -4.54 20.17 -1.97
N ILE A 74 -4.16 19.20 -1.13
CA ILE A 74 -4.99 18.04 -0.81
C ILE A 74 -6.39 18.42 -0.28
N ARG A 75 -6.52 19.60 0.33
CA ARG A 75 -7.81 20.12 0.84
C ARG A 75 -8.79 20.51 -0.27
N GLU A 76 -8.28 20.79 -1.47
CA GLU A 76 -9.08 21.09 -2.66
C GLU A 76 -9.36 19.83 -3.51
N VAL A 77 -8.81 18.68 -3.11
CA VAL A 77 -8.96 17.41 -3.81
C VAL A 77 -10.11 16.62 -3.20
N ASN A 78 -11.10 16.28 -4.03
CA ASN A 78 -12.12 15.29 -3.72
C ASN A 78 -11.69 13.94 -4.29
N TRP A 79 -11.21 13.07 -3.42
CA TRP A 79 -10.68 11.76 -3.80
C TRP A 79 -11.46 10.61 -3.17
N GLN A 80 -11.27 9.42 -3.73
CA GLN A 80 -11.74 8.15 -3.17
C GLN A 80 -10.77 7.05 -3.59
N VAL A 81 -10.48 6.15 -2.65
CA VAL A 81 -9.80 4.88 -2.95
C VAL A 81 -10.73 3.71 -2.65
N ALA A 82 -10.55 2.61 -3.37
CA ALA A 82 -11.25 1.35 -3.09
C ALA A 82 -10.38 0.14 -3.48
N GLY A 83 -10.61 -0.98 -2.80
CA GLY A 83 -9.92 -2.24 -3.03
C GLY A 83 -9.75 -3.05 -1.73
N PHE A 84 -8.67 -3.82 -1.65
CA PHE A 84 -8.28 -4.59 -0.47
C PHE A 84 -7.09 -3.93 0.24
N ASN A 85 -6.78 -4.36 1.47
CA ASN A 85 -5.57 -3.87 2.14
C ASN A 85 -4.31 -4.17 1.27
N HIS A 86 -3.43 -3.16 1.15
CA HIS A 86 -2.30 -3.11 0.21
C HIS A 86 -2.67 -3.36 -1.27
N ASN A 87 -3.93 -3.18 -1.67
CA ASN A 87 -4.38 -3.23 -3.05
C ASN A 87 -5.60 -2.30 -3.23
N ILE A 88 -5.34 -1.01 -3.14
CA ILE A 88 -6.32 0.07 -3.32
C ILE A 88 -5.96 0.94 -4.53
N TRP A 89 -7.00 1.41 -5.20
CA TRP A 89 -6.90 2.20 -6.42
C TRP A 89 -7.65 3.51 -6.25
N LEU A 90 -7.12 4.60 -6.79
CA LEU A 90 -7.70 5.93 -6.74
C LEU A 90 -8.93 6.03 -7.66
N THR A 91 -10.07 5.50 -7.23
CA THR A 91 -11.28 5.39 -8.07
C THR A 91 -11.91 6.74 -8.41
N ARG A 92 -11.69 7.77 -7.59
CA ARG A 92 -12.09 9.15 -7.84
C ARG A 92 -10.93 10.09 -7.53
N PHE A 93 -10.65 11.02 -8.43
CA PHE A 93 -9.65 12.06 -8.26
C PHE A 93 -10.12 13.34 -8.93
N LEU A 94 -10.71 14.23 -8.14
CA LEU A 94 -11.22 15.52 -8.61
C LEU A 94 -10.48 16.66 -7.90
N CYS A 95 -10.21 17.74 -8.61
CA CYS A 95 -9.74 19.00 -8.05
C CYS A 95 -10.69 20.12 -8.50
N LYS A 96 -11.32 20.83 -7.55
CA LYS A 96 -12.34 21.85 -7.85
C LYS A 96 -13.44 21.32 -8.79
N ASP A 97 -13.95 20.12 -8.48
CA ASP A 97 -14.98 19.38 -9.22
C ASP A 97 -14.63 19.02 -10.67
N LYS A 98 -13.36 19.12 -11.07
CA LYS A 98 -12.87 18.67 -12.38
C LYS A 98 -12.01 17.42 -12.22
N ASP A 99 -12.10 16.51 -13.21
CA ASP A 99 -11.24 15.33 -13.25
C ASP A 99 -9.76 15.76 -13.26
N ALA A 100 -9.01 15.24 -12.30
CA ALA A 100 -7.60 15.57 -12.09
C ALA A 100 -6.65 14.51 -12.67
N TYR A 101 -7.18 13.40 -13.23
CA TYR A 101 -6.34 12.41 -13.94
C TYR A 101 -5.51 12.99 -15.09
N PRO A 102 -6.01 13.94 -15.92
CA PRO A 102 -5.19 14.58 -16.95
C PRO A 102 -3.92 15.27 -16.41
N LEU A 103 -3.91 15.67 -15.13
CA LEU A 103 -2.72 16.24 -14.49
C LEU A 103 -1.66 15.16 -14.21
N ILE A 104 -2.09 13.92 -13.91
CA ILE A 104 -1.18 12.77 -13.81
C ILE A 104 -0.55 12.49 -15.17
N ASP A 105 -1.34 12.52 -16.25
CA ASP A 105 -0.82 12.32 -17.61
C ASP A 105 0.21 13.39 -17.97
N GLN A 106 -0.10 14.66 -17.70
CA GLN A 106 0.84 15.77 -17.89
C GLN A 106 2.13 15.57 -17.09
N TRP A 107 2.05 15.22 -15.80
CA TRP A 107 3.22 14.96 -14.98
C TRP A 107 4.07 13.79 -15.51
N ILE A 108 3.43 12.75 -16.06
CA ILE A 108 4.13 11.61 -16.68
C ILE A 108 4.95 12.07 -17.90
N GLU A 109 4.42 12.98 -18.70
CA GLU A 109 5.09 13.50 -19.89
C GLU A 109 6.25 14.45 -19.55
N GLU A 110 6.05 15.32 -18.57
CA GLU A 110 6.94 16.45 -18.26
C GLU A 110 8.00 16.13 -17.18
N GLU A 111 7.63 15.33 -16.17
CA GLU A 111 8.39 15.22 -14.92
C GLU A 111 8.83 13.80 -14.56
N ALA A 112 8.12 12.75 -14.98
CA ALA A 112 8.42 11.38 -14.55
C ALA A 112 9.85 10.90 -14.85
N LYS A 113 10.52 11.44 -15.88
CA LYS A 113 11.91 11.10 -16.21
C LYS A 113 12.93 11.61 -15.18
N LYS A 114 12.54 12.60 -14.38
CA LYS A 114 13.38 13.22 -13.34
C LYS A 114 13.08 12.66 -11.95
N TRP A 115 12.10 11.75 -11.84
CA TRP A 115 11.74 11.16 -10.57
C TRP A 115 12.86 10.24 -10.08
N GLU A 116 13.22 10.42 -8.81
CA GLU A 116 14.14 9.57 -8.06
C GLU A 116 13.55 9.33 -6.67
N PRO A 117 13.59 8.08 -6.15
CA PRO A 117 13.05 7.78 -4.83
C PRO A 117 13.94 8.37 -3.73
N LYS A 118 13.35 8.93 -2.69
CA LYS A 118 14.10 9.49 -1.54
C LYS A 118 14.50 8.42 -0.51
N ASP A 119 13.73 7.35 -0.45
CA ASP A 119 13.92 6.20 0.41
C ASP A 119 13.27 4.97 -0.26
N PRO A 120 13.47 3.73 0.26
CA PRO A 120 12.93 2.53 -0.38
C PRO A 120 11.39 2.45 -0.44
N PHE A 121 10.66 3.27 0.31
CA PHE A 121 9.19 3.29 0.32
C PHE A 121 8.60 4.40 -0.55
N ASP A 122 9.41 5.35 -1.03
CA ASP A 122 9.00 6.41 -1.95
C ASP A 122 8.79 5.83 -3.36
N ASP A 123 7.71 5.06 -3.54
CA ASP A 123 7.39 4.34 -4.79
C ASP A 123 6.09 4.85 -5.45
N GLN A 124 5.35 5.77 -4.83
CA GLN A 124 4.01 6.17 -5.27
C GLN A 124 3.99 6.78 -6.69
N MET A 125 5.09 7.43 -7.09
CA MET A 125 5.25 8.02 -8.43
C MET A 125 6.29 7.28 -9.28
N SER A 126 6.64 6.04 -8.90
CA SER A 126 7.64 5.22 -9.57
C SER A 126 7.20 4.78 -10.98
N PRO A 127 8.16 4.34 -11.84
CA PRO A 127 7.84 3.68 -13.10
C PRO A 127 6.87 2.50 -12.96
N ALA A 128 6.92 1.74 -11.86
CA ALA A 128 5.97 0.65 -11.57
C ALA A 128 4.54 1.19 -11.42
N ALA A 129 4.37 2.24 -10.60
CA ALA A 129 3.07 2.88 -10.38
C ALA A 129 2.47 3.42 -11.69
N ILE A 130 3.30 4.06 -12.50
CA ILE A 130 2.91 4.63 -13.81
C ILE A 130 2.49 3.54 -14.79
N ASP A 131 3.22 2.43 -14.88
CA ASP A 131 2.87 1.32 -15.77
C ASP A 131 1.56 0.64 -15.35
N MET A 132 1.36 0.43 -14.05
CA MET A 132 0.08 -0.02 -13.50
C MET A 132 -1.05 0.96 -13.81
N TYR A 133 -0.84 2.26 -13.60
CA TYR A 133 -1.82 3.29 -13.96
C TYR A 133 -2.22 3.22 -15.45
N LYS A 134 -1.23 3.14 -16.35
CA LYS A 134 -1.48 3.03 -17.80
C LYS A 134 -2.25 1.76 -18.17
N PHE A 135 -2.01 0.65 -17.48
CA PHE A 135 -2.69 -0.61 -17.75
C PHE A 135 -4.11 -0.67 -17.18
N TYR A 136 -4.30 -0.26 -15.92
CA TYR A 136 -5.57 -0.39 -15.20
C TYR A 136 -6.47 0.86 -15.33
N GLY A 137 -5.95 1.97 -15.85
CA GLY A 137 -6.67 3.23 -16.03
C GLY A 137 -6.93 4.01 -14.73
N ARG A 138 -6.39 3.56 -13.59
CA ARG A 138 -6.50 4.20 -12.28
C ARG A 138 -5.18 4.07 -11.53
N MET A 139 -4.84 5.09 -10.73
CA MET A 139 -3.56 5.11 -10.01
C MET A 139 -3.61 4.10 -8.84
N PRO A 140 -2.68 3.15 -8.73
CA PRO A 140 -2.50 2.37 -7.50
C PRO A 140 -2.03 3.28 -6.37
N ILE A 141 -2.47 3.04 -5.14
CA ILE A 141 -2.12 3.90 -3.99
C ILE A 141 -1.39 3.11 -2.90
N GLY A 142 -0.30 3.68 -2.38
CA GLY A 142 0.50 3.16 -1.27
C GLY A 142 1.13 1.81 -1.57
N ASP A 143 0.97 0.84 -0.67
CA ASP A 143 1.56 -0.50 -0.83
C ASP A 143 1.03 -1.28 -2.04
N SER A 144 -0.04 -0.79 -2.69
CA SER A 144 -0.55 -1.37 -3.94
C SER A 144 0.51 -1.38 -5.05
N ILE A 145 1.41 -0.38 -5.07
CA ILE A 145 2.49 -0.28 -6.06
C ILE A 145 3.48 -1.45 -5.90
N ARG A 146 3.76 -1.85 -4.65
CA ARG A 146 4.67 -2.95 -4.31
C ARG A 146 4.09 -4.31 -4.68
N ASN A 147 2.77 -4.43 -4.70
CA ASN A 147 2.02 -5.65 -5.00
C ASN A 147 1.71 -5.80 -6.50
N GLY A 148 2.63 -5.34 -7.35
CA GLY A 148 2.58 -5.57 -8.79
C GLY A 148 2.90 -7.01 -9.18
N SER A 149 2.72 -7.34 -10.45
CA SER A 149 3.06 -8.67 -10.96
C SER A 149 4.57 -8.93 -10.93
N TRP A 150 4.99 -10.20 -11.13
CA TRP A 150 6.39 -10.59 -11.26
C TRP A 150 7.19 -9.80 -12.32
N LYS A 151 6.52 -9.13 -13.27
CA LYS A 151 7.12 -8.18 -14.22
C LYS A 151 8.11 -7.21 -13.57
N TYR A 152 7.81 -6.73 -12.37
CA TYR A 152 8.62 -5.73 -11.66
C TYR A 152 9.63 -6.33 -10.68
N HIS A 153 9.57 -7.65 -10.44
CA HIS A 153 10.22 -8.30 -9.31
C HIS A 153 11.09 -9.51 -9.67
N TYR A 154 11.31 -9.80 -10.96
CA TYR A 154 12.10 -10.96 -11.40
C TYR A 154 13.50 -11.04 -10.75
N ASN A 155 14.15 -9.91 -10.53
CA ASN A 155 15.46 -9.80 -9.90
C ASN A 155 15.71 -8.35 -9.46
N LEU A 156 16.84 -8.11 -8.78
CA LEU A 156 17.21 -6.77 -8.30
C LEU A 156 17.34 -5.73 -9.43
N GLY A 157 17.84 -6.11 -10.61
CA GLY A 157 17.92 -5.21 -11.76
C GLY A 157 16.55 -4.77 -12.27
N ALA A 158 15.59 -5.70 -12.34
CA ALA A 158 14.19 -5.37 -12.64
C ALA A 158 13.61 -4.45 -11.56
N LYS A 159 13.84 -4.75 -10.29
CA LYS A 159 13.39 -3.91 -9.17
C LYS A 159 13.94 -2.49 -9.26
N LYS A 160 15.25 -2.30 -9.48
CA LYS A 160 15.87 -0.98 -9.66
C LYS A 160 15.33 -0.22 -10.88
N LYS A 161 15.03 -0.92 -11.98
CA LYS A 161 14.37 -0.32 -13.15
C LYS A 161 12.98 0.23 -12.83
N TRP A 162 12.20 -0.49 -12.02
CA TRP A 162 10.79 -0.18 -11.81
C TRP A 162 10.49 0.66 -10.56
N TYR A 163 11.32 0.54 -9.53
CA TYR A 163 11.19 1.21 -8.23
C TYR A 163 12.36 2.18 -7.95
N GLY A 164 13.28 2.33 -8.89
CA GLY A 164 14.39 3.29 -8.79
C GLY A 164 15.63 2.75 -8.06
N GLU A 165 16.75 3.40 -8.35
CA GLU A 165 18.03 3.24 -7.65
C GLU A 165 18.04 4.09 -6.37
N PRO A 166 18.84 3.74 -5.34
CA PRO A 166 19.79 2.63 -5.28
C PRO A 166 19.17 1.28 -4.83
N TRP A 167 17.94 1.30 -4.30
CA TRP A 167 17.39 0.15 -3.57
C TRP A 167 16.63 -0.83 -4.45
N GLY A 168 15.88 -0.36 -5.45
CA GLY A 168 14.88 -1.17 -6.12
C GLY A 168 13.65 -1.44 -5.25
N GLY A 169 13.16 -0.41 -4.56
CA GLY A 169 12.03 -0.48 -3.65
C GLY A 169 12.31 -1.26 -2.36
N VAL A 170 11.40 -1.17 -1.40
CA VAL A 170 11.56 -1.75 -0.06
C VAL A 170 11.63 -3.28 -0.08
N ASP A 171 10.99 -3.95 -1.03
CA ASP A 171 10.94 -5.42 -1.09
C ASP A 171 12.16 -6.05 -1.79
N SER A 172 13.23 -5.29 -2.02
CA SER A 172 14.54 -5.83 -2.40
C SER A 172 15.36 -6.19 -1.15
N ASP A 173 16.42 -6.98 -1.28
CA ASP A 173 17.32 -7.26 -0.15
C ASP A 173 17.95 -5.96 0.41
N LEU A 174 18.26 -5.00 -0.48
CA LEU A 174 18.83 -3.70 -0.10
C LEU A 174 17.81 -2.80 0.60
N GLY A 175 16.59 -2.71 0.05
CA GLY A 175 15.52 -1.90 0.62
C GLY A 175 15.03 -2.45 1.97
N TRP A 176 14.94 -3.78 2.08
CA TRP A 176 14.51 -4.42 3.32
C TRP A 176 15.57 -4.32 4.42
N ALA A 177 16.85 -4.48 4.07
CA ALA A 177 17.95 -4.25 5.00
C ALA A 177 17.93 -2.80 5.53
N TRP A 178 17.74 -1.81 4.64
CA TRP A 178 17.60 -0.41 5.03
C TRP A 178 16.45 -0.21 6.03
N TYR A 179 15.29 -0.83 5.79
CA TYR A 179 14.16 -0.76 6.71
C TYR A 179 14.49 -1.35 8.08
N GLN A 180 15.10 -2.54 8.13
CA GLN A 180 15.50 -3.20 9.37
C GLN A 180 16.50 -2.38 10.18
N GLU A 181 17.44 -1.71 9.52
CA GLU A 181 18.47 -0.91 10.18
C GLU A 181 17.94 0.40 10.74
N ASN A 182 16.94 1.02 10.10
CA ASN A 182 16.46 2.37 10.43
C ASN A 182 15.19 2.38 11.30
N HIS A 183 14.39 1.30 11.31
CA HIS A 183 13.04 1.31 11.93
C HIS A 183 12.77 0.16 12.90
N LEU A 184 13.59 -0.90 12.92
CA LEU A 184 13.39 -2.06 13.80
C LEU A 184 14.43 -2.17 14.94
N LYS A 185 15.29 -1.16 15.11
CA LYS A 185 16.16 -0.98 16.28
C LYS A 185 15.58 0.09 17.19
#